data_AF-A0A2D6UEP6-F1
#
_entry.id   AF-A0A2D6UEP6-F1
#
_cell.length_a   1.000
_cell.length_b   1.000
_cell.length_c   1.000
_cell.angle_alpha   90.00
_cell.angle_beta   90.00
_cell.angle_gamma   90.00
#
_symmetry.space_group_name_H-M   'P 1'
#
loop_
_entity.id
_entity.type
_entity.pdbx_description
1 polymer ?
#
loop_
_entity_poly.entity_id
_entity_poly.type
_entity_poly.pdbx_seq_one_letter_code
_entity_poly.pdbx_strand_id
1 'polypeptide(L)'
;MKRWSIHLFRVLGIRLELHVTFLLLVAWYLFSGWQDGGLEASSTRAISLLLIFTTVVLHELGHCMAARKYGIEVPRIVILPIGGMAQFSRMPREPR
;
A
#
# COMPACT_ATOMS: atom_id res chain seq x y z
N MET A 1 -9.90 4.09 -12.79
CA MET A 1 -10.18 5.20 -11.86
C MET A 1 -8.86 5.89 -11.51
N LYS A 2 -8.52 7.01 -12.16
CA LYS A 2 -7.20 7.70 -12.02
C LYS A 2 -7.22 8.94 -11.13
N ARG A 3 -8.39 9.44 -10.70
CA ARG A 3 -8.51 10.81 -10.14
C ARG A 3 -8.02 10.99 -8.70
N TRP A 4 -7.82 9.91 -7.95
CA TRP A 4 -7.54 9.98 -6.50
C TRP A 4 -6.36 9.10 -6.06
N SER A 5 -5.51 8.68 -7.00
CA SER A 5 -4.33 7.87 -6.71
C SER A 5 -3.07 8.58 -7.20
N ILE A 6 -2.06 8.62 -6.35
CA ILE A 6 -0.75 9.22 -6.62
C ILE A 6 0.22 8.08 -6.92
N HIS A 7 0.96 8.18 -8.02
CA HIS A 7 2.02 7.23 -8.30
C HIS A 7 3.18 7.42 -7.31
N LEU A 8 3.54 6.36 -6.58
CA LEU A 8 4.68 6.40 -5.67
C LEU A 8 5.95 5.97 -6.41
N PHE A 9 5.99 4.72 -6.88
CA PHE A 9 7.15 4.17 -7.57
C PHE A 9 6.75 2.88 -8.33
N ARG A 10 7.68 2.34 -9.11
CA ARG A 10 7.51 1.08 -9.87
C ARG A 10 8.49 0.03 -9.37
N VAL A 11 8.00 -1.15 -9.00
CA VAL A 11 8.83 -2.31 -8.57
C VAL A 11 8.48 -3.52 -9.43
N LEU A 12 9.48 -4.19 -9.99
CA LEU A 12 9.31 -5.43 -10.78
C LEU A 12 8.30 -5.33 -11.95
N GLY A 13 8.10 -4.12 -12.49
CA GLY A 13 7.11 -3.84 -13.54
C GLY A 13 5.71 -3.45 -13.03
N ILE A 14 5.50 -3.47 -11.72
CA ILE A 14 4.21 -3.19 -11.06
C ILE A 14 4.20 -1.73 -10.61
N ARG A 15 3.17 -0.98 -11.00
CA ARG A 15 2.99 0.41 -10.52
C ARG A 15 2.36 0.40 -9.14
N LEU A 16 3.08 0.92 -8.15
CA LEU A 16 2.55 1.15 -6.82
C LEU A 16 1.96 2.56 -6.74
N GLU A 17 0.70 2.64 -6.34
CA GLU A 17 -0.04 3.89 -6.23
C GLU A 17 -0.67 4.02 -4.85
N LEU A 18 -0.72 5.24 -4.34
CA LEU A 18 -1.30 5.57 -3.05
C LEU A 18 -2.61 6.30 -3.25
N HIS A 19 -3.70 5.81 -2.67
CA HIS A 19 -4.95 6.58 -2.69
C HIS A 19 -4.85 7.77 -1.74
N VAL A 20 -5.41 8.92 -2.12
CA VAL A 20 -5.36 10.17 -1.32
C VAL A 20 -5.94 9.98 0.09
N THR A 21 -6.91 9.07 0.26
CA THR A 21 -7.47 8.75 1.60
C THR A 21 -6.43 8.15 2.54
N PHE A 22 -5.37 7.51 2.02
CA PHE A 22 -4.27 7.06 2.86
C PHE A 22 -3.51 8.25 3.46
N LEU A 23 -3.31 9.33 2.70
CA LEU A 23 -2.65 10.54 3.22
C LEU A 23 -3.45 11.19 4.36
N LEU A 24 -4.79 11.15 4.26
CA LEU A 24 -5.65 11.61 5.35
C LEU A 24 -5.48 10.76 6.61
N LEU A 25 -5.40 9.43 6.47
CA LEU A 25 -5.10 8.53 7.58
C LEU A 25 -3.74 8.83 8.20
N VAL A 26 -2.70 9.03 7.38
CA VAL A 26 -1.35 9.39 7.86
C VAL A 26 -1.38 10.71 8.63
N ALA A 27 -2.00 11.75 8.07
CA ALA A 27 -2.08 13.05 8.71
C ALA A 27 -2.79 12.96 10.07
N TRP A 28 -3.94 12.27 10.13
CA TRP A 28 -4.68 12.06 11.38
C TRP A 28 -3.89 11.24 12.40
N TYR A 29 -3.20 10.17 11.96
CA TYR A 29 -2.42 9.31 12.85
C TYR A 29 -1.19 10.02 13.43
N LEU A 30 -0.51 10.85 12.64
CA LEU A 30 0.60 11.66 13.14
C LEU A 30 0.12 12.82 14.03
N PHE A 31 -0.98 13.49 13.64
CA PHE A 31 -1.56 14.57 14.43
C PHE A 31 -2.09 14.11 15.79
N SER A 32 -2.69 12.91 15.87
CA SER A 32 -3.02 12.31 17.17
C SER A 32 -1.76 12.05 17.99
N GLY A 33 -0.65 11.62 17.36
CA GLY A 33 0.62 11.41 18.07
C GLY A 33 1.16 12.68 18.67
N TRP A 34 1.08 13.76 17.89
CA TRP A 34 1.43 15.09 18.35
C TRP A 34 0.59 15.55 19.55
N GLN A 35 -0.72 15.29 19.54
CA GLN A 35 -1.60 15.66 20.66
C GLN A 35 -1.29 14.86 21.93
N ASP A 36 -0.87 13.60 21.80
CA ASP A 36 -0.62 12.72 22.94
C ASP A 36 0.75 12.97 23.62
N GLY A 37 1.76 13.35 22.85
CA GLY A 37 3.13 13.50 23.38
C GLY A 37 4.08 14.32 22.49
N GLY A 38 3.54 15.21 21.66
CA GLY A 38 4.32 16.09 20.79
C GLY A 38 5.17 15.35 19.76
N LEU A 39 6.37 15.85 19.52
CA LEU A 39 7.30 15.33 18.52
C LEU A 39 7.71 13.88 18.76
N GLU A 40 7.92 13.48 20.02
CA GLU A 40 8.42 12.14 20.37
C GLU A 40 7.36 11.06 20.10
N ALA A 41 6.12 11.29 20.52
CA ALA A 41 5.03 10.37 20.24
C ALA A 41 4.70 10.33 18.73
N SER A 42 4.72 11.48 18.06
CA SER A 42 4.50 11.56 16.60
C SER A 42 5.60 10.85 15.79
N SER A 43 6.87 10.93 16.21
CA SER A 43 7.98 10.26 15.52
C SER A 43 7.90 8.74 15.69
N THR A 44 7.57 8.27 16.88
CA THR A 44 7.32 6.85 17.16
C THR A 44 6.20 6.31 16.27
N ARG A 45 5.09 7.04 16.16
CA ARG A 45 3.98 6.71 15.23
C ARG A 45 4.43 6.69 13.77
N ALA A 46 5.21 7.66 13.34
CA ALA A 46 5.74 7.69 11.97
C ALA A 46 6.58 6.44 11.66
N ILE A 47 7.44 6.03 12.57
CA ILE A 47 8.25 4.81 12.43
C ILE A 47 7.36 3.57 12.35
N SER A 48 6.41 3.41 13.27
CA SER A 48 5.47 2.27 13.26
C SER A 48 4.65 2.21 11.97
N LEU A 49 4.16 3.36 11.50
CA LEU A 49 3.42 3.48 10.24
C LEU A 49 4.28 3.06 9.04
N LEU A 50 5.54 3.51 8.98
CA LEU A 50 6.47 3.13 7.91
C LEU A 50 6.75 1.63 7.91
N LEU A 51 6.92 1.01 9.09
CA LEU A 51 7.11 -0.43 9.22
C LEU A 51 5.88 -1.19 8.70
N ILE A 52 4.67 -0.84 9.16
CA ILE A 52 3.43 -1.47 8.72
C ILE A 52 3.23 -1.29 7.22
N PHE A 53 3.41 -0.07 6.70
CA PHE A 53 3.30 0.22 5.28
C PHE A 53 4.27 -0.65 4.46
N THR A 54 5.52 -0.76 4.91
CA THR A 54 6.53 -1.59 4.25
C THR A 54 6.13 -3.06 4.26
N THR A 55 5.67 -3.59 5.40
CA THR A 55 5.20 -4.98 5.51
C THR A 55 4.02 -5.25 4.59
N VAL A 56 3.03 -4.36 4.52
CA VAL A 56 1.87 -4.49 3.62
C VAL A 56 2.32 -4.47 2.17
N VAL A 57 3.19 -3.54 1.78
CA VAL A 57 3.72 -3.48 0.41
C VAL A 57 4.47 -4.75 0.05
N LEU A 58 5.30 -5.29 0.95
CA LEU A 58 5.99 -6.56 0.73
C LEU A 58 5.03 -7.75 0.63
N HIS A 59 3.97 -7.77 1.45
CA HIS A 59 2.92 -8.80 1.38
C HIS A 59 2.22 -8.81 0.01
N GLU A 60 1.81 -7.63 -0.48
CA GLU A 60 1.16 -7.49 -1.79
C GLU A 60 2.11 -7.83 -2.95
N LEU A 61 3.38 -7.45 -2.83
CA LEU A 61 4.41 -7.86 -3.80
C LEU A 61 4.59 -9.38 -3.80
N GLY A 62 4.50 -10.03 -2.64
CA GLY A 62 4.50 -11.49 -2.51
C GLY A 62 3.36 -12.14 -3.32
N HIS A 63 2.14 -11.61 -3.20
CA HIS A 63 1.00 -12.05 -4.02
C HIS A 63 1.25 -11.88 -5.52
N CYS A 64 1.83 -10.74 -5.92
CA CYS A 64 2.13 -10.48 -7.31
C CYS A 64 3.21 -11.43 -7.84
N MET A 65 4.24 -11.71 -7.04
CA MET A 65 5.29 -12.69 -7.38
C MET A 65 4.71 -14.10 -7.50
N ALA A 66 3.80 -14.49 -6.60
CA ALA A 66 3.09 -15.76 -6.69
C ALA A 66 2.25 -15.82 -7.98
N ALA A 67 1.47 -14.79 -8.28
CA ALA A 67 0.64 -14.70 -9.48
C ALA A 67 1.47 -14.79 -10.78
N ARG A 68 2.67 -14.19 -10.81
CA ARG A 68 3.59 -14.28 -11.96
C ARG A 68 4.04 -15.71 -12.24
N LYS A 69 4.20 -16.58 -11.22
CA LYS A 69 4.50 -18.00 -11.44
C LYS A 69 3.39 -18.74 -12.19
N TYR A 70 2.16 -18.25 -12.12
CA TYR A 70 1.01 -18.77 -12.86
C TYR A 70 0.71 -17.99 -14.16
N GLY A 71 1.65 -17.16 -14.63
CA GLY A 71 1.49 -16.35 -15.84
C GLY A 71 0.41 -15.27 -15.74
N ILE A 72 0.08 -14.83 -14.52
CA ILE A 72 -0.89 -13.75 -14.27
C ILE A 72 -0.10 -12.46 -14.04
N GLU A 73 -0.38 -11.44 -14.86
CA GLU A 73 0.24 -10.14 -14.71
C GLU A 73 -0.55 -9.24 -13.76
N VAL A 74 0.17 -8.51 -12.90
CA VAL A 74 -0.40 -7.50 -12.00
C VAL A 74 0.20 -6.14 -12.37
N PRO A 75 -0.41 -5.37 -13.28
CA PRO A 75 0.17 -4.11 -13.75
C PRO A 75 0.17 -2.98 -12.70
N ARG A 76 -0.66 -3.08 -11.64
CA ARG A 76 -0.88 -1.98 -10.70
C ARG A 76 -1.34 -2.49 -9.33
N ILE A 77 -0.84 -1.88 -8.26
CA ILE A 77 -1.29 -2.05 -6.87
C ILE A 77 -1.69 -0.67 -6.35
N VAL A 78 -2.88 -0.58 -5.75
CA VAL A 78 -3.33 0.64 -5.07
C VAL A 78 -3.37 0.40 -3.58
N ILE A 79 -2.64 1.20 -2.81
CA ILE A 79 -2.67 1.16 -1.35
C ILE A 79 -3.80 2.07 -0.85
N LEU A 80 -4.70 1.47 -0.09
CA LEU A 80 -5.82 2.09 0.60
C LEU A 80 -5.60 2.05 2.12
N PRO A 81 -6.35 2.85 2.90
CA PRO A 81 -6.35 2.75 4.36
C PRO A 81 -6.62 1.33 4.91
N ILE A 82 -7.38 0.52 4.18
CA ILE A 82 -7.83 -0.82 4.60
C ILE A 82 -6.82 -1.92 4.19
N GLY A 83 -5.89 -1.62 3.26
CA GLY A 83 -4.93 -2.59 2.72
C GLY A 83 -4.52 -2.28 1.27
N GLY A 84 -3.85 -3.23 0.62
CA GLY A 84 -3.53 -3.15 -0.80
C GLY A 84 -4.62 -3.76 -1.68
N MET A 85 -4.94 -3.13 -2.80
CA MET A 85 -5.72 -3.74 -3.88
C MET A 85 -4.83 -3.93 -5.10
N ALA A 86 -4.43 -5.18 -5.33
CA ALA A 86 -3.77 -5.62 -6.55
C ALA A 86 -4.77 -5.68 -7.71
N GLN A 87 -4.47 -4.98 -8.81
CA GLN A 87 -5.27 -5.01 -10.02
C GLN A 87 -4.72 -6.08 -10.97
N PHE A 88 -5.34 -7.25 -10.98
CA PHE A 88 -4.98 -8.35 -11.87
C PHE A 88 -5.42 -8.06 -13.31
N SER A 89 -4.58 -8.40 -14.30
CA SER A 89 -4.94 -8.28 -15.72
C SER A 89 -5.99 -9.30 -16.16
N ARG A 90 -6.04 -10.46 -15.49
CA ARG A 90 -7.06 -11.50 -15.65
C ARG A 90 -7.41 -12.08 -14.28
N MET A 91 -8.67 -12.43 -14.08
CA MET A 91 -9.10 -13.18 -12.89
C MET A 91 -8.59 -14.64 -13.01
N PRO A 92 -7.97 -15.23 -11.97
CA PRO A 92 -7.58 -16.65 -12.01
C PRO A 92 -8.82 -17.51 -12.30
N ARG A 93 -8.76 -18.39 -13.32
CA ARG A 93 -9.89 -19.24 -13.72
C ARG A 93 -10.11 -20.47 -12.82
N GLU A 94 -9.14 -20.81 -11.98
CA GLU A 94 -9.24 -21.91 -11.01
C GLU A 94 -8.58 -21.49 -9.69
N PRO A 95 -9.32 -21.39 -8.57
CA PRO A 95 -8.73 -21.51 -7.25
C PRO A 95 -8.42 -23.00 -7.02
N ARG A 96 -7.16 -23.34 -6.77
CA ARG A 96 -6.80 -24.63 -6.16
C ARG A 96 -6.37 -24.38 -4.73
#